data_AF-A0A0J8QN85-F1
#
_entry.id   AF-A0A0J8QN85-F1
#
_cell.length_a   1.000
_cell.length_b   1.000
_cell.length_c   1.000
_cell.angle_alpha   90.00
_cell.angle_beta   90.00
_cell.angle_gamma   90.00
#
_symmetry.space_group_name_H-M   'P 1'
#
loop_
_entity.id
_entity.type
_entity.pdbx_description
1 polymer ?
#
loop_
_entity_poly.entity_id
_entity_poly.type
_entity_poly.pdbx_seq_one_letter_code
_entity_poly.pdbx_strand_id
1 'polypeptide(L)'
;MISLNPDFVGTLDLVSDKIKREERDLDKKNEDPIERLKNRGRGRNSALRRYLRKRGSKNVIDEKRVKAETLRREQKSRVQGKIRQEREELGPALARFVKK
;
A
#
# COMPACT_ATOMS: atom_id res chain seq x y z
N MET A 1 -25.98 10.25 -30.57
CA MET A 1 -25.20 9.80 -29.40
C MET A 1 -26.09 8.86 -28.61
N ILE A 2 -25.63 7.64 -28.30
CA ILE A 2 -26.45 6.63 -27.63
C ILE A 2 -25.87 6.42 -26.23
N SER A 3 -26.63 6.79 -25.22
CA SER A 3 -26.32 6.66 -23.79
C SER A 3 -27.58 6.22 -23.05
N LEU A 4 -27.42 5.63 -21.86
CA LEU A 4 -28.57 5.25 -21.03
C LEU A 4 -29.36 6.47 -20.56
N ASN A 5 -28.67 7.59 -20.29
CA ASN A 5 -29.29 8.87 -19.93
C ASN A 5 -29.31 9.79 -21.15
N PRO A 6 -30.49 10.25 -21.63
CA PRO A 6 -30.59 11.16 -22.77
C PRO A 6 -30.04 12.56 -22.48
N ASP A 7 -30.02 13.00 -21.23
CA ASP A 7 -29.61 14.37 -20.83
C ASP A 7 -28.13 14.49 -20.46
N PHE A 8 -27.29 13.53 -20.87
CA PHE A 8 -25.89 13.48 -20.45
C PHE A 8 -25.01 14.58 -21.08
N VAL A 9 -25.48 15.20 -22.17
CA VAL A 9 -24.74 16.25 -22.89
C VAL A 9 -24.71 17.52 -22.04
N GLY A 10 -23.51 18.00 -21.70
CA GLY A 10 -23.31 19.15 -20.81
C GLY A 10 -23.01 18.77 -19.35
N THR A 11 -23.02 17.49 -19.01
CA THR A 11 -22.54 17.03 -17.69
C THR A 11 -21.02 17.20 -17.57
N LEU A 12 -20.57 17.52 -16.36
CA LEU A 12 -19.16 17.71 -16.06
C LEU A 12 -18.47 16.36 -15.90
N ASP A 13 -17.40 16.15 -16.66
CA ASP A 13 -16.57 14.96 -16.52
C ASP A 13 -15.74 15.03 -15.22
N LEU A 14 -16.00 14.08 -14.33
CA LEU A 14 -15.39 13.99 -13.02
C LEU A 14 -13.87 13.75 -13.08
N VAL A 15 -13.36 13.13 -14.15
CA VAL A 15 -11.93 12.87 -14.29
C VAL A 15 -11.20 14.16 -14.65
N SER A 16 -11.63 14.83 -15.72
CA SER A 16 -11.02 16.10 -16.15
C SER A 16 -11.16 17.22 -15.13
N ASP A 17 -12.29 17.32 -14.43
CA ASP A 17 -12.44 18.32 -13.38
C ASP A 17 -11.53 18.07 -12.17
N LYS A 18 -11.33 16.81 -11.76
CA LYS A 18 -10.35 16.48 -10.72
C LYS A 18 -8.94 16.91 -11.11
N ILE A 19 -8.53 16.63 -12.35
CA ILE A 19 -7.22 17.04 -12.87
C ILE A 19 -7.08 18.57 -12.83
N LYS A 20 -8.08 19.31 -13.35
CA LYS A 20 -8.07 20.79 -13.32
C LYS A 20 -8.07 21.38 -11.92
N ARG A 21 -8.65 20.69 -10.93
CA ARG A 21 -8.59 21.11 -9.52
C ARG A 21 -7.20 20.84 -8.94
N GLU A 22 -6.63 19.68 -9.20
CA GLU A 22 -5.27 19.33 -8.77
C GLU A 22 -4.22 20.27 -9.37
N GLU A 23 -4.38 20.69 -10.62
CA GLU A 23 -3.50 21.69 -11.28
C GLU A 23 -3.63 23.10 -10.69
N ARG A 24 -4.82 23.47 -10.20
CA ARG A 24 -5.06 24.76 -9.54
C ARG A 24 -4.50 24.78 -8.11
N ASP A 25 -4.53 23.64 -7.43
CA ASP A 25 -4.09 23.49 -6.05
C ASP A 25 -2.57 23.19 -5.98
N LEU A 26 -1.73 24.14 -6.41
CA LEU A 26 -0.27 23.98 -6.47
C LEU A 26 0.42 23.80 -5.09
N ASP A 27 -0.22 24.25 -4.01
CA ASP A 27 0.32 24.16 -2.65
C ASP A 27 0.11 22.78 -1.99
N LYS A 28 -0.63 21.88 -2.65
CA LYS A 28 -0.97 20.59 -2.08
C LYS A 28 0.25 19.68 -2.07
N LYS A 29 0.63 19.20 -0.89
CA LYS A 29 1.72 18.22 -0.76
C LYS A 29 1.36 16.94 -1.51
N ASN A 30 2.24 16.52 -2.41
CA ASN A 30 2.14 15.23 -3.08
C ASN A 30 2.32 14.11 -2.05
N GLU A 31 1.21 13.54 -1.59
CA GLU A 31 1.25 12.39 -0.69
C GLU A 31 1.88 11.19 -1.39
N ASP A 32 2.89 10.58 -0.75
CA ASP A 32 3.58 9.43 -1.31
C ASP A 32 2.58 8.26 -1.43
N PRO A 33 2.32 7.74 -2.65
CA PRO A 33 1.30 6.70 -2.86
C PRO A 33 1.61 5.40 -2.10
N ILE A 34 2.87 5.20 -1.72
CA ILE A 34 3.37 4.04 -1.00
C ILE A 34 3.07 4.15 0.50
N GLU A 35 3.12 5.34 1.07
CA GLU A 35 2.81 5.54 2.48
C GLU A 35 1.33 5.24 2.75
N ARG A 36 0.44 5.66 1.83
CA ARG A 36 -0.98 5.28 1.85
C ARG A 36 -1.21 3.77 1.79
N LEU A 37 -0.33 3.00 1.14
CA LEU A 37 -0.45 1.54 1.03
C LEU A 37 -0.12 0.80 2.33
N LYS A 38 0.54 1.45 3.30
CA LYS A 38 0.97 0.85 4.57
C LYS A 38 -0.20 0.41 5.46
N ASN A 39 -1.31 1.13 5.42
CA ASN A 39 -2.41 0.98 6.39
C ASN A 39 -3.60 0.14 5.88
N ARG A 40 -3.52 -0.43 4.67
CA ARG A 40 -4.67 -1.06 4.00
C ARG A 40 -4.57 -2.60 3.94
N GLY A 41 -5.43 -3.25 4.72
CA GLY A 41 -5.58 -4.71 4.76
C GLY A 41 -4.47 -5.44 5.53
N ARG A 42 -4.73 -6.67 5.95
CA ARG A 42 -3.79 -7.50 6.73
C ARG A 42 -3.35 -8.75 5.97
N GLY A 43 -2.19 -9.29 6.33
CA GLY A 43 -1.70 -10.60 5.87
C GLY A 43 -1.46 -10.71 4.36
N ARG A 44 -1.86 -11.85 3.77
CA ARG A 44 -1.58 -12.22 2.37
C ARG A 44 -2.17 -11.25 1.34
N ASN A 45 -3.25 -10.56 1.72
CA ASN A 45 -4.02 -9.63 0.89
C ASN A 45 -3.75 -8.15 1.20
N SER A 46 -2.77 -7.86 2.06
CA SER A 46 -2.29 -6.50 2.32
C SER A 46 -1.96 -5.76 1.03
N ALA A 47 -2.25 -4.47 1.01
CA ALA A 47 -2.09 -3.66 -0.20
C ALA A 47 -0.63 -3.61 -0.65
N LEU A 48 0.32 -3.56 0.29
CA LEU A 48 1.75 -3.57 0.00
C LEU A 48 2.22 -4.88 -0.65
N ARG A 49 1.78 -6.05 -0.15
CA ARG A 49 2.11 -7.35 -0.77
C ARG A 49 1.46 -7.52 -2.14
N ARG A 50 0.23 -7.02 -2.30
CA ARG A 50 -0.48 -7.02 -3.59
C ARG A 50 0.21 -6.13 -4.60
N TYR A 51 0.67 -4.95 -4.19
CA TYR A 51 1.44 -4.02 -5.01
C TYR A 51 2.73 -4.67 -5.51
N LEU A 52 3.54 -5.21 -4.60
CA LEU A 52 4.80 -5.90 -4.97
C LEU A 52 4.55 -7.11 -5.87
N ARG A 53 3.46 -7.86 -5.69
CA ARG A 53 3.10 -8.96 -6.59
C ARG A 53 2.74 -8.48 -8.00
N LYS A 54 1.94 -7.41 -8.11
CA LYS A 54 1.50 -6.86 -9.41
C LYS A 54 2.61 -6.12 -10.16
N ARG A 55 3.53 -5.47 -9.44
CA ARG A 55 4.64 -4.70 -10.03
C ARG A 55 5.92 -5.53 -10.19
N GLY A 56 6.15 -6.51 -9.32
CA GLY A 56 7.37 -7.33 -9.32
C GLY A 56 7.52 -8.24 -10.54
N SER A 57 6.42 -8.62 -11.21
CA SER A 57 6.47 -9.47 -12.41
C SER A 57 7.05 -8.76 -13.64
N LYS A 58 7.22 -7.44 -13.60
CA LYS A 58 7.73 -6.65 -14.73
C LYS A 58 9.25 -6.49 -14.72
N ASN A 59 9.97 -7.03 -13.73
CA ASN A 59 11.43 -6.89 -13.54
C ASN A 59 12.00 -5.46 -13.53
N VAL A 60 11.16 -4.43 -13.65
CA VAL A 60 11.55 -3.02 -13.52
C VAL A 60 11.78 -2.65 -12.05
N ILE A 61 12.91 -1.98 -11.76
CA ILE A 61 13.28 -1.50 -10.44
C ILE A 61 13.18 0.03 -10.42
N ASP A 62 12.06 0.52 -9.90
CA ASP A 62 11.84 1.96 -9.67
C ASP A 62 12.08 2.31 -8.19
N GLU A 63 12.33 3.60 -7.90
CA GLU A 63 12.40 4.12 -6.52
C GLU A 63 11.18 3.72 -5.68
N LYS A 64 9.99 3.75 -6.31
CA LYS A 64 8.73 3.36 -5.68
C LYS A 64 8.71 1.88 -5.28
N ARG A 65 9.36 1.02 -6.07
CA ARG A 65 9.48 -0.41 -5.74
C ARG A 65 10.46 -0.59 -4.58
N VAL A 66 11.60 0.09 -4.61
CA VAL A 66 12.60 0.05 -3.53
C VAL A 66 11.97 0.49 -2.20
N LYS A 67 11.29 1.64 -2.17
CA LYS A 67 10.52 2.12 -0.99
C LYS A 67 9.48 1.10 -0.50
N ALA A 68 8.77 0.44 -1.42
CA ALA A 68 7.79 -0.59 -1.03
C ALA A 68 8.47 -1.84 -0.45
N GLU A 69 9.63 -2.24 -0.97
CA GLU A 69 10.40 -3.38 -0.45
C GLU A 69 11.00 -3.09 0.93
N THR A 70 11.53 -1.89 1.17
CA THR A 70 12.06 -1.48 2.49
C THR A 70 10.96 -1.52 3.54
N LEU A 71 9.80 -0.94 3.27
CA LEU A 71 8.64 -1.00 4.17
C LEU A 71 8.20 -2.43 4.47
N ARG A 72 8.28 -3.34 3.48
CA ARG A 72 7.98 -4.76 3.72
C ARG A 72 9.02 -5.43 4.62
N ARG A 73 10.30 -5.09 4.45
CA ARG A 73 11.38 -5.60 5.29
C ARG A 73 11.21 -5.11 6.73
N GLU A 74 10.87 -3.84 6.93
CA GLU A 74 10.54 -3.28 8.25
C GLU A 74 9.35 -3.98 8.92
N GLN A 75 8.28 -4.25 8.17
CA GLN A 75 7.14 -4.99 8.72
C GLN A 75 7.55 -6.40 9.17
N LYS A 76 8.39 -7.07 8.37
CA LYS A 76 8.89 -8.41 8.69
C LYS A 76 9.81 -8.38 9.92
N SER A 77 10.71 -7.39 10.02
CA SER A 77 11.62 -7.27 11.17
C SER A 77 10.87 -6.96 12.45
N ARG A 78 9.84 -6.10 12.40
CA ARG A 78 8.96 -5.81 13.55
C ARG A 78 8.25 -7.07 14.06
N VAL A 79 7.71 -7.89 13.16
CA VAL A 79 7.06 -9.16 13.55
C VAL A 79 8.08 -10.13 14.14
N GLN A 80 9.27 -10.24 13.55
CA GLN A 80 10.33 -11.09 14.09
C GLN A 80 10.83 -10.62 15.46
N GLY A 81 10.93 -9.31 15.68
CA GLY A 81 11.30 -8.73 16.98
C GLY A 81 10.29 -9.09 18.07
N LYS A 82 8.98 -8.95 17.78
CA LYS A 82 7.92 -9.38 18.70
C LYS A 82 8.00 -10.86 19.04
N ILE A 83 8.18 -11.71 18.03
CA ILE A 83 8.35 -13.16 18.25
C ILE A 83 9.58 -13.47 19.10
N ARG A 84 10.67 -12.72 18.96
CA ARG A 84 11.88 -12.91 19.80
C ARG A 84 11.62 -12.51 21.25
N GLN A 85 10.99 -11.36 21.48
CA GLN A 85 10.61 -10.90 22.82
C GLN A 85 9.67 -11.90 23.50
N GLU A 86 8.62 -12.36 22.81
CA GLU A 86 7.70 -13.38 23.33
C GLU A 86 8.43 -14.69 23.70
N ARG A 87 9.46 -15.08 22.94
CA ARG A 87 10.28 -16.27 23.24
C ARG A 87 11.16 -16.08 24.47
N GLU A 88 11.72 -14.89 24.66
CA GLU A 88 12.54 -14.55 25.82
C GLU A 88 11.66 -14.54 27.09
N GLU A 89 10.48 -13.93 27.02
CA GLU A 89 9.51 -13.87 28.14
C GLU A 89 9.02 -15.25 28.58
N LEU A 90 8.77 -16.16 27.63
CA LEU A 90 8.26 -17.50 27.91
C LEU A 90 9.35 -18.49 28.37
N GLY A 91 10.63 -18.14 28.22
CA GLY A 91 11.76 -18.99 28.58
C GLY A 91 11.95 -20.22 27.66
N PRO A 92 13.04 -20.99 27.86
CA PRO A 92 13.51 -21.99 26.89
C PRO A 92 12.53 -23.16 26.65
N ALA A 93 11.74 -23.53 27.66
CA ALA A 93 10.77 -24.62 27.55
C ALA A 93 9.53 -24.24 26.72
N LEU A 94 8.99 -23.04 26.94
CA LEU A 94 7.75 -22.58 26.28
C LEU A 94 8.01 -21.80 24.98
N ALA A 95 9.24 -21.31 24.75
CA ALA A 95 9.63 -20.58 23.53
C ALA A 95 9.35 -21.33 22.22
N ARG A 96 9.37 -22.67 22.23
CA ARG A 96 9.08 -23.50 21.06
C ARG A 96 7.63 -23.39 20.59
N PHE A 97 6.71 -23.05 21.49
CA PHE A 97 5.28 -22.98 21.21
C PHE A 97 4.83 -21.59 20.70
N VAL A 98 5.73 -20.61 20.65
CA VAL A 98 5.44 -19.29 20.07
C VAL A 98 5.15 -19.43 18.58
N LYS A 99 3.89 -19.22 18.18
CA LYS A 99 3.43 -19.25 16.79
C LYS A 99 3.84 -17.99 16.04
N LYS A 100 4.05 -18.14 14.73
CA LYS A 100 4.47 -17.09 13.79
C LYS A 100 3.30 -16.42 13.09
#